data_AF-A0A7Y8CGB6-F1
#
_entry.id   AF-A0A7Y8CGB6-F1
#
_cell.length_a   1.000
_cell.length_b   1.000
_cell.length_c   1.000
_cell.angle_alpha   90.00
_cell.angle_beta   90.00
_cell.angle_gamma   90.00
#
_symmetry.space_group_name_H-M   'P 1'
#
loop_
_entity.id
_entity.type
_entity.pdbx_description
1 polymer ?
#
loop_
_entity_poly.entity_id
_entity_poly.type
_entity_poly.pdbx_seq_one_letter_code
_entity_poly.pdbx_strand_id
1 'polypeptide(L)'
;MEHSLLVWLLPTLALVAGVAIGFLVARLVPSAAPSSTQRQLDDIQERFDSYQNEVVTHFNSTAALVKKLTQSYQEVQDHLAEGANRLALDEQTRQRLLAALHADAAQTPRERLTPPRGNQEPPRDYAPKAPNAPGMLDEHYGLKK
;
A
#
# COMPACT_ATOMS: atom_id res chain seq x y z
N MET A 1 -48.61 13.09 59.30
CA MET A 1 -47.24 13.59 59.00
C MET A 1 -46.31 12.43 58.61
N GLU A 2 -46.51 11.23 59.17
CA GLU A 2 -45.78 9.98 58.86
C GLU A 2 -45.67 9.61 57.35
N HIS A 3 -46.75 9.75 56.58
CA HIS A 3 -46.76 9.31 55.16
C HIS A 3 -45.87 10.17 54.24
N SER A 4 -45.70 11.46 54.54
CA SER A 4 -44.85 12.34 53.73
C SER A 4 -43.37 12.02 53.88
N LEU A 5 -42.96 11.50 55.05
CA LEU A 5 -41.58 11.10 55.31
C LEU A 5 -41.25 9.82 54.55
N LEU A 6 -42.14 8.82 54.56
CA LEU A 6 -41.95 7.57 53.83
C LEU A 6 -41.84 7.77 52.32
N VAL A 7 -42.65 8.68 51.75
CA VAL A 7 -42.63 9.02 50.32
C VAL A 7 -41.29 9.61 49.86
N TRP A 8 -40.58 10.33 50.73
CA TRP A 8 -39.26 10.88 50.43
C TRP A 8 -38.09 9.95 50.81
N LEU A 9 -38.27 9.11 51.83
CA LEU A 9 -37.24 8.17 52.29
C LEU A 9 -37.01 7.04 51.27
N LEU A 10 -38.08 6.51 50.68
CA LEU A 10 -38.00 5.39 49.74
C LEU A 10 -37.16 5.70 48.48
N PRO A 11 -37.35 6.82 47.74
CA PRO A 11 -36.52 7.16 46.59
C PRO A 11 -35.10 7.56 46.98
N THR A 12 -34.90 8.21 48.13
CA THR A 12 -33.56 8.58 48.60
C THR A 12 -32.73 7.35 48.99
N LEU A 13 -33.34 6.38 49.67
CA LEU A 13 -32.70 5.10 49.98
C LEU A 13 -32.38 4.30 48.72
N ALA A 14 -33.31 4.25 47.75
CA ALA A 14 -33.09 3.59 46.47
C ALA A 14 -31.95 4.25 45.67
N LEU A 15 -31.83 5.58 45.70
CA LEU A 15 -30.72 6.32 45.08
C LEU A 15 -29.39 5.94 45.73
N VAL A 16 -29.32 5.95 47.07
CA VAL A 16 -28.10 5.61 47.81
C VAL A 16 -27.70 4.16 47.56
N ALA A 17 -28.66 3.23 47.59
CA ALA A 17 -28.41 1.83 47.29
C ALA A 17 -27.96 1.65 45.83
N GLY A 18 -28.59 2.32 44.88
CA GLY A 18 -28.20 2.31 43.47
C GLY A 18 -26.79 2.85 43.23
N VAL A 19 -26.41 3.95 43.88
CA VAL A 19 -25.05 4.50 43.81
C VAL A 19 -24.04 3.55 44.46
N ALA A 20 -24.35 2.97 45.60
CA ALA A 20 -23.47 2.03 46.28
C ALA A 20 -23.24 0.77 45.45
N ILE A 21 -24.31 0.18 44.89
CA ILE A 21 -24.23 -0.99 44.01
C ILE A 21 -23.51 -0.63 42.72
N GLY A 22 -23.85 0.50 42.09
CA GLY A 22 -23.20 0.98 40.88
C GLY A 22 -21.70 1.21 41.08
N PHE A 23 -21.29 1.77 42.21
CA PHE A 23 -19.89 1.95 42.57
C PHE A 23 -19.18 0.62 42.85
N LEU A 24 -19.85 -0.32 43.54
CA LEU A 24 -19.32 -1.66 43.76
C LEU A 24 -19.09 -2.39 42.43
N VAL A 25 -20.08 -2.38 41.54
CA VAL A 25 -19.98 -2.99 40.21
C VAL A 25 -18.88 -2.32 39.39
N ALA A 26 -18.82 -0.98 39.34
CA ALA A 26 -17.76 -0.26 38.63
C ALA A 26 -16.35 -0.55 39.17
N ARG A 27 -16.24 -0.93 40.45
CA ARG A 27 -14.95 -1.28 41.09
C ARG A 27 -14.60 -2.76 41.00
N LEU A 28 -15.60 -3.66 40.93
CA LEU A 28 -15.40 -5.11 40.83
C LEU A 28 -15.28 -5.58 39.39
N VAL A 29 -15.93 -4.91 38.44
CA VAL A 29 -15.68 -5.16 37.01
C VAL A 29 -14.23 -4.75 36.77
N PRO A 30 -13.33 -5.69 36.39
CA PRO A 30 -11.97 -5.34 36.04
C PRO A 30 -12.10 -4.32 34.92
N SER A 31 -11.65 -3.08 35.18
CA SER A 31 -11.60 -2.03 34.17
C SER A 31 -11.02 -2.70 32.94
N ALA A 32 -11.84 -2.93 31.91
CA ALA A 32 -11.41 -3.54 30.67
C ALA A 32 -10.37 -2.57 30.12
N ALA A 33 -9.12 -2.82 30.47
CA ALA A 33 -8.08 -1.83 30.34
C ALA A 33 -7.97 -1.53 28.84
N PRO A 34 -7.96 -0.25 28.44
CA PRO A 34 -7.77 0.13 27.04
C PRO A 34 -6.43 -0.38 26.48
N SER A 35 -5.58 -0.98 27.31
CA SER A 35 -4.37 -1.70 26.93
C SER A 35 -4.57 -2.75 25.83
N SER A 36 -5.72 -3.41 25.72
CA SER A 36 -5.92 -4.36 24.62
C SER A 36 -6.06 -3.63 23.29
N THR A 37 -6.77 -2.50 23.26
CA THR A 37 -6.88 -1.64 22.09
C THR A 37 -5.55 -0.94 21.78
N GLN A 38 -4.84 -0.46 22.80
CA GLN A 38 -3.52 0.17 22.64
C GLN A 38 -2.48 -0.82 22.10
N ARG A 39 -2.41 -2.04 22.66
CA ARG A 39 -1.52 -3.11 22.19
C ARG A 39 -1.84 -3.54 20.75
N GLN A 40 -3.11 -3.52 20.36
CA GLN A 40 -3.49 -3.80 18.97
C GLN A 40 -3.01 -2.71 18.02
N LEU A 41 -3.09 -1.44 18.43
CA LEU A 41 -2.54 -0.33 17.63
C LEU A 41 -1.02 -0.43 17.51
N ASP A 42 -0.32 -0.74 18.61
CA ASP A 42 1.14 -0.91 18.62
C ASP A 42 1.57 -2.08 17.71
N ASP A 43 0.90 -3.24 17.78
CA ASP A 43 1.17 -4.40 16.92
C ASP A 43 0.92 -4.11 15.43
N ILE A 44 -0.14 -3.36 15.09
CA ILE A 44 -0.41 -2.97 13.71
C ILE A 44 0.64 -1.99 13.19
N GLN A 45 1.04 -1.01 14.01
CA GLN A 45 2.08 -0.04 13.68
C GLN A 45 3.42 -0.73 13.42
N GLU A 46 3.82 -1.65 14.29
CA GLU A 46 5.06 -2.42 14.18
C GLU A 46 5.08 -3.28 12.90
N ARG A 47 3.96 -3.94 12.57
CA ARG A 47 3.82 -4.69 11.32
C ARG A 47 3.92 -3.79 10.09
N PHE A 48 3.36 -2.59 10.15
CA PHE A 48 3.43 -1.63 9.05
C PHE A 48 4.85 -1.12 8.83
N ASP A 49 5.59 -0.82 9.90
CA ASP A 49 6.98 -0.40 9.83
C ASP A 49 7.88 -1.53 9.30
N SER A 50 7.66 -2.77 9.78
CA SER A 50 8.35 -3.96 9.29
C SER A 50 8.10 -4.19 7.79
N TYR A 51 6.85 -4.12 7.35
CA TYR A 51 6.48 -4.26 5.93
C TYR A 51 7.14 -3.19 5.06
N GLN A 52 7.10 -1.92 5.48
CA GLN A 52 7.77 -0.84 4.75
C GLN A 52 9.28 -1.10 4.62
N ASN A 53 9.93 -1.55 5.69
CA ASN A 53 11.34 -1.86 5.68
C ASN A 53 11.67 -3.05 4.76
N GLU A 54 10.85 -4.11 4.77
CA GLU A 54 10.98 -5.26 3.89
C GLU A 54 10.84 -4.86 2.42
N VAL A 55 9.84 -4.05 2.07
CA VAL A 55 9.61 -3.55 0.70
C VAL A 55 10.81 -2.73 0.23
N VAL A 56 11.27 -1.77 1.05
CA VAL A 56 12.44 -0.94 0.73
C VAL A 56 13.68 -1.81 0.51
N THR A 57 13.90 -2.79 1.40
CA THR A 57 15.04 -3.71 1.31
C THR A 57 14.95 -4.57 0.04
N HIS A 58 13.78 -5.11 -0.28
CA HIS A 58 13.56 -5.93 -1.46
C HIS A 58 13.80 -5.14 -2.74
N PHE A 59 13.25 -3.92 -2.85
CA PHE A 59 13.47 -3.06 -4.01
C PHE A 59 14.91 -2.57 -4.13
N ASN A 60 15.59 -2.28 -3.01
CA ASN A 60 17.01 -1.92 -3.02
C ASN A 60 17.88 -3.09 -3.52
N SER A 61 17.66 -4.29 -2.98
CA SER A 61 18.32 -5.51 -3.41
C SER A 61 18.07 -5.79 -4.89
N THR A 62 16.80 -5.68 -5.33
CA THR A 62 16.43 -5.88 -6.74
C THR A 62 17.12 -4.86 -7.64
N ALA A 63 17.18 -3.58 -7.25
CA ALA A 63 17.89 -2.56 -8.01
C ALA A 63 19.39 -2.87 -8.12
N ALA A 64 20.01 -3.37 -7.04
CA ALA A 64 21.40 -3.82 -7.06
C ALA A 64 21.61 -5.03 -8.00
N LEU A 65 20.69 -6.00 -7.99
CA LEU A 65 20.73 -7.15 -8.90
C LEU A 65 20.54 -6.72 -10.37
N VAL A 66 19.58 -5.84 -10.66
CA VAL A 66 19.35 -5.30 -12.00
C VAL A 66 20.59 -4.56 -12.49
N LYS A 67 21.23 -3.75 -11.63
CA LYS A 67 22.48 -3.07 -11.97
C LYS A 67 23.58 -4.07 -12.35
N LYS A 68 23.75 -5.14 -11.57
CA LYS A 68 24.72 -6.21 -11.88
C LYS A 68 24.41 -6.86 -13.23
N LEU A 69 23.14 -7.16 -13.50
CA LEU A 69 22.71 -7.72 -14.79
C LEU A 69 23.04 -6.78 -15.96
N THR A 70 22.74 -5.49 -15.83
CA THR A 70 23.08 -4.49 -16.85
C THR A 70 24.58 -4.41 -17.08
N GLN A 71 25.39 -4.45 -16.01
CA GLN A 71 26.83 -4.45 -16.13
C GLN A 71 27.34 -5.71 -16.86
N SER A 72 26.86 -6.90 -16.48
CA SER A 72 27.24 -8.14 -17.17
C SER A 72 26.82 -8.14 -18.65
N TYR A 73 25.68 -7.54 -18.99
CA TYR A 73 25.27 -7.36 -20.39
C TYR A 73 26.27 -6.47 -21.16
N GLN A 74 26.70 -5.36 -20.56
CA GLN A 74 27.71 -4.48 -21.16
C GLN A 74 29.05 -5.20 -21.34
N GLU A 75 29.51 -5.96 -20.35
CA GLU A 75 30.75 -6.74 -20.43
C GLU A 75 30.71 -7.76 -21.57
N VAL A 76 29.57 -8.43 -21.80
CA VAL A 76 29.39 -9.35 -22.93
C VAL A 76 29.43 -8.62 -24.27
N GLN A 77 28.78 -7.45 -24.36
CA GLN A 77 28.79 -6.62 -25.56
C GLN A 77 30.20 -6.16 -25.91
N ASP A 78 30.95 -5.68 -24.92
CA ASP A 78 32.35 -5.26 -25.09
C ASP A 78 33.22 -6.43 -25.54
N HIS A 79 33.04 -7.62 -24.94
CA HIS A 79 33.77 -8.81 -25.33
C HIS A 79 33.46 -9.26 -26.77
N LEU A 80 32.20 -9.14 -27.21
CA LEU A 80 31.81 -9.43 -28.59
C LEU A 80 32.38 -8.41 -29.57
N ALA A 81 32.41 -7.12 -29.20
CA ALA A 81 33.02 -6.07 -30.01
C ALA A 81 34.54 -6.28 -30.15
N GLU A 82 35.23 -6.63 -29.06
CA GLU A 82 36.66 -6.96 -29.06
C GLU A 82 36.93 -8.23 -29.89
N GLY A 83 36.10 -9.26 -29.73
CA GLY A 83 36.14 -10.47 -30.55
C GLY A 83 35.95 -10.18 -32.03
N ALA A 84 34.98 -9.35 -32.40
CA ALA A 84 34.77 -8.90 -33.77
C ALA A 84 35.98 -8.14 -34.32
N ASN A 85 36.59 -7.27 -33.51
CA ASN A 85 37.79 -6.51 -33.90
C ASN A 85 39.00 -7.42 -34.13
N ARG A 86 39.15 -8.47 -33.32
CA ARG A 86 40.29 -9.41 -33.41
C ARG A 86 40.11 -10.48 -34.49
N LEU A 87 38.89 -10.97 -34.72
CA LEU A 87 38.61 -12.06 -35.67
C LEU A 87 38.24 -11.58 -37.07
N ALA A 88 37.77 -10.34 -37.23
CA ALA A 88 37.49 -9.78 -38.56
C ALA A 88 38.80 -9.39 -39.25
N LEU A 89 39.27 -10.26 -40.15
CA LEU A 89 40.47 -10.04 -40.97
C LEU A 89 40.33 -8.86 -41.96
N ASP A 90 39.10 -8.45 -42.26
CA ASP A 90 38.78 -7.40 -43.24
C ASP A 90 37.92 -6.30 -42.61
N GLU A 91 38.24 -5.03 -42.93
CA GLU A 91 37.61 -3.83 -42.35
C GLU A 91 36.10 -3.78 -42.64
N GLN A 92 35.68 -4.25 -43.81
CA GLN A 92 34.27 -4.26 -44.19
C GLN A 92 33.48 -5.30 -43.39
N THR A 93 34.10 -6.43 -43.05
CA THR A 93 33.51 -7.48 -42.21
C THR A 93 33.42 -7.02 -40.76
N ARG A 94 34.45 -6.31 -40.27
CA ARG A 94 34.50 -5.70 -38.93
C ARG A 94 33.37 -4.70 -38.72
N GLN A 95 33.19 -3.77 -39.65
CA GLN A 95 32.12 -2.76 -39.60
C GLN A 95 30.72 -3.38 -39.61
N ARG A 96 30.52 -4.45 -40.40
CA ARG A 96 29.23 -5.18 -40.43
C ARG A 96 28.92 -5.90 -39.11
N LEU A 97 29.91 -6.56 -38.51
CA LEU A 97 29.74 -7.25 -37.23
C LEU A 97 29.45 -6.26 -36.10
N LEU A 98 30.19 -5.14 -36.05
CA LEU A 98 29.94 -4.07 -35.08
C LEU A 98 28.57 -3.43 -35.29
N ALA A 99 28.15 -3.18 -36.54
CA ALA A 99 26.83 -2.64 -36.84
C ALA A 99 25.69 -3.60 -36.44
N ALA A 100 25.87 -4.91 -36.65
CA ALA A 100 24.91 -5.93 -36.21
C ALA A 100 24.80 -6.00 -34.69
N LEU A 101 25.91 -5.79 -33.97
CA LEU A 101 25.94 -5.73 -32.51
C LEU A 101 25.16 -4.52 -31.95
N HIS A 102 25.33 -3.35 -32.59
CA HIS A 102 24.62 -2.12 -32.20
C HIS A 102 23.16 -2.07 -32.65
N ALA A 103 22.75 -2.85 -33.65
CA ALA A 103 21.37 -2.89 -34.14
C ALA A 103 20.37 -3.37 -33.06
N ASP A 104 20.81 -4.24 -32.15
CA ASP A 104 20.00 -4.69 -31.00
C ASP A 104 20.02 -3.67 -29.85
N ALA A 105 21.12 -2.92 -29.70
CA ALA A 105 21.25 -1.81 -28.74
C ALA A 105 20.50 -0.53 -29.18
N ALA A 106 20.16 -0.41 -30.46
CA ALA A 106 19.38 0.69 -31.03
C ALA A 106 17.88 0.66 -30.66
N GLN A 107 17.47 -0.24 -29.75
CA GLN A 107 16.26 -0.01 -28.97
C GLN A 107 16.51 1.21 -28.08
N THR A 108 16.23 2.38 -28.67
CA THR A 108 16.15 3.70 -28.04
C THR A 108 15.85 3.59 -26.55
N PRO A 109 16.61 4.27 -25.67
CA PRO A 109 16.30 4.30 -24.24
C PRO A 109 14.81 4.51 -24.11
N ARG A 110 14.08 3.52 -23.57
CA ARG A 110 12.63 3.60 -23.40
C ARG A 110 12.37 4.95 -22.81
N GLU A 111 11.85 5.84 -23.64
CA GLU A 111 11.66 7.23 -23.31
C GLU A 111 10.87 7.16 -22.02
N ARG A 112 11.50 7.58 -20.92
CA ARG A 112 10.87 7.57 -19.61
C ARG A 112 9.66 8.44 -19.82
N LEU A 113 8.49 7.80 -20.02
CA LEU A 113 7.24 8.45 -20.35
C LEU A 113 7.13 9.55 -19.32
N THR A 114 7.44 10.78 -19.73
CA THR A 114 7.32 11.92 -18.85
C THR A 114 5.82 11.99 -18.69
N PRO A 115 5.27 11.68 -17.50
CA PRO A 115 3.84 11.69 -17.36
C PRO A 115 3.38 13.09 -17.77
N PRO A 116 2.40 13.22 -18.68
CA PRO A 116 1.94 14.52 -19.13
C PRO A 116 1.65 15.36 -17.89
N ARG A 117 2.28 16.55 -17.79
CA ARG A 117 2.13 17.48 -16.66
C ARG A 117 0.72 18.11 -16.58
N GLY A 118 -0.26 17.54 -17.26
CA GLY A 118 -1.66 17.92 -17.20
C GLY A 118 -2.46 16.74 -16.68
N ASN A 119 -2.92 16.85 -15.43
CA ASN A 119 -4.02 16.07 -14.86
C ASN A 119 -3.65 14.64 -14.43
N GLN A 120 -2.68 14.51 -13.51
CA GLN A 120 -2.65 13.37 -12.59
C GLN A 120 -3.79 13.50 -11.58
N GLU A 121 -5.03 13.32 -12.03
CA GLU A 121 -6.08 12.96 -11.09
C GLU A 121 -5.86 11.49 -10.69
N PRO A 122 -5.99 11.16 -9.40
CA PRO A 122 -6.03 9.77 -8.97
C PRO A 122 -7.03 9.00 -9.83
N PRO A 123 -6.77 7.72 -10.14
CA PRO A 123 -7.75 6.90 -10.85
C PRO A 123 -9.10 7.08 -10.16
N ARG A 124 -10.04 7.68 -10.88
CA ARG A 124 -11.35 8.00 -10.35
C ARG A 124 -12.05 6.67 -10.14
N ASP A 125 -12.05 6.16 -8.90
CA ASP A 125 -12.76 4.94 -8.50
C ASP A 125 -14.29 5.06 -8.58
N TYR A 126 -14.79 6.17 -9.13
CA TYR A 126 -16.19 6.43 -9.34
C TYR A 126 -16.53 6.31 -10.83
N ALA A 127 -17.27 5.25 -11.17
CA ALA A 127 -17.91 5.14 -12.46
C ALA A 127 -18.84 6.36 -12.69
N PRO A 128 -18.76 7.05 -13.84
CA PRO A 128 -19.60 8.22 -14.11
C PRO A 128 -21.07 7.77 -14.20
N LYS A 129 -21.89 8.28 -13.27
CA LYS A 129 -23.33 8.04 -13.20
C LYS A 129 -24.06 9.10 -14.02
N ALA A 130 -24.99 8.69 -14.87
CA ALA A 130 -25.94 9.64 -15.46
C ALA A 130 -26.82 10.25 -14.35
N PRO A 131 -27.29 11.51 -14.46
CA PRO A 131 -27.93 12.24 -13.35
C PRO A 131 -29.06 11.47 -12.64
N ASN A 132 -29.78 10.62 -13.38
CA ASN A 132 -30.92 9.83 -12.90
C ASN A 132 -30.73 8.30 -12.99
N ALA A 133 -29.50 7.80 -13.17
CA ALA A 133 -29.26 6.36 -13.10
C ALA A 133 -29.31 5.89 -11.63
N PRO A 134 -29.65 4.64 -11.31
CA PRO A 134 -29.41 4.05 -9.98
C PRO A 134 -27.90 3.85 -9.74
N GLY A 135 -27.46 3.83 -8.48
CA GLY A 135 -26.04 3.61 -8.15
C GLY A 135 -25.59 2.18 -8.46
N MET A 136 -24.28 1.93 -8.59
CA MET A 136 -23.78 0.55 -8.82
C MET A 136 -24.00 -0.40 -7.63
N LEU A 137 -24.35 0.13 -6.46
CA LEU A 137 -24.75 -0.63 -5.27
C LEU A 137 -26.28 -0.60 -5.04
N ASP A 138 -27.04 -0.08 -5.99
CA ASP A 138 -28.49 -0.04 -5.92
C ASP A 138 -29.06 -1.43 -6.22
N GLU A 139 -30.07 -1.83 -5.45
CA GLU A 139 -30.69 -3.17 -5.51
C GLU A 139 -31.31 -3.48 -6.89
N HIS A 140 -31.58 -2.44 -7.69
CA HIS A 140 -32.15 -2.55 -9.03
C HIS A 140 -31.12 -2.36 -10.15
N TYR A 141 -29.83 -2.20 -9.83
CA TYR A 141 -28.79 -2.02 -10.84
C TYR A 141 -28.63 -3.26 -11.73
N GLY A 142 -28.86 -3.10 -13.04
CA GLY A 142 -28.73 -4.19 -14.02
C GLY A 142 -29.97 -5.10 -14.14
N LEU A 143 -31.02 -4.89 -13.34
CA LEU A 143 -32.27 -5.64 -13.44
C LEU A 143 -33.25 -4.87 -14.35
N LYS A 144 -33.47 -5.41 -15.56
CA LYS A 144 -34.55 -4.96 -16.44
C LYS A 144 -35.85 -5.65 -16.00
N LYS A 145 -36.90 -4.86 -15.76
CA LYS A 145 -38.27 -5.38 -15.61
C LYS A 145 -38.73 -6.08 -16.88
#